data_AF-A0A3M1YGB5-F1
#
_entry.id   AF-A0A3M1YGB5-F1
#
_cell.length_a   1.000
_cell.length_b   1.000
_cell.length_c   1.000
_cell.angle_alpha   90.00
_cell.angle_beta   90.00
_cell.angle_gamma   90.00
#
_symmetry.space_group_name_H-M   'P 1'
#
loop_
_entity.id
_entity.type
_entity.pdbx_description
1 polymer ?
#
loop_
_entity_poly.entity_id
_entity_poly.type
_entity_poly.pdbx_seq_one_letter_code
_entity_poly.pdbx_strand_id
1 'polypeptide(L)'
;MGSKKRPLILRVADDSKVEAIATICQENGWHFIVGFEPDKEEDLSDLERKLSPPTRVKYDKTGRNDPCDCGSGKKYKKCCAAAT
;
A
#
# COMPACT_ATOMS: atom_id res chain seq x y z
N MET A 1 -8.08 4.46 -4.11
CA MET A 1 -7.27 5.68 -4.37
C MET A 1 -7.29 5.92 -5.86
N GLY A 2 -7.50 7.16 -6.30
CA GLY A 2 -7.81 7.48 -7.71
C GLY A 2 -9.27 7.24 -8.06
N SER A 3 -10.19 7.76 -7.24
CA SER A 3 -11.63 7.76 -7.50
C SER A 3 -12.16 9.18 -7.27
N LYS A 4 -13.37 9.54 -7.75
CA LYS A 4 -13.95 10.90 -7.60
C LYS A 4 -13.89 11.48 -6.17
N LYS A 5 -13.82 10.64 -5.13
CA LYS A 5 -13.72 11.04 -3.71
C LYS A 5 -12.28 11.16 -3.16
N ARG A 6 -11.27 10.64 -3.86
CA ARG A 6 -9.84 10.61 -3.45
C ARG A 6 -8.96 10.69 -4.71
N PRO A 7 -8.75 11.89 -5.28
CA PRO A 7 -7.82 12.06 -6.38
C PRO A 7 -6.38 11.85 -5.89
N LEU A 8 -5.48 11.48 -6.80
CA LEU A 8 -4.04 11.47 -6.51
C LEU A 8 -3.56 12.91 -6.49
N ILE A 9 -2.98 13.36 -5.39
CA ILE A 9 -2.36 14.69 -5.31
C ILE A 9 -0.87 14.45 -5.50
N LEU A 10 -0.32 14.96 -6.59
CA LEU A 10 1.11 14.83 -6.89
C LEU A 10 1.72 16.22 -6.98
N ARG A 11 2.88 16.38 -6.33
CA ARG A 11 3.69 17.59 -6.45
C ARG A 11 4.96 17.24 -7.17
N VAL A 12 5.25 18.00 -8.23
CA VAL A 12 6.43 17.79 -9.04
C VAL A 12 7.20 19.10 -9.18
N ALA A 13 8.52 18.99 -9.12
CA ALA A 13 9.43 20.11 -9.34
C ALA A 13 9.83 20.23 -10.81
N ASP A 14 9.57 19.19 -11.62
CA ASP A 14 10.02 19.07 -12.99
C ASP A 14 8.85 18.93 -13.96
N ASP A 15 8.91 19.67 -15.07
CA ASP A 15 7.88 19.71 -16.10
C ASP A 15 7.79 18.39 -16.88
N SER A 16 8.92 17.70 -17.12
CA SER A 16 8.92 16.41 -17.81
C SER A 16 8.20 15.32 -16.99
N LYS A 17 8.18 15.45 -15.66
CA LYS A 17 7.44 14.55 -14.78
C LYS A 17 5.93 14.81 -14.81
N VAL A 18 5.49 16.06 -15.01
CA VAL A 18 4.07 16.43 -15.14
C VAL A 18 3.42 15.62 -16.26
N GLU A 19 4.01 15.64 -17.44
CA GLU A 19 3.46 14.97 -18.62
C GLU A 19 3.45 13.44 -18.48
N ALA A 20 4.51 12.86 -17.92
CA ALA A 20 4.59 11.42 -17.68
C ALA A 20 3.49 10.95 -16.72
N ILE A 21 3.28 11.67 -15.62
CA ILE A 21 2.27 11.34 -14.62
C ILE A 21 0.86 11.56 -15.16
N ALA A 22 0.65 12.64 -15.91
CA ALA A 22 -0.63 12.93 -16.54
C ALA A 22 -1.03 11.81 -17.50
N THR A 23 -0.09 11.35 -18.32
CA THR A 23 -0.29 10.23 -19.24
C THR A 23 -0.66 8.95 -18.49
N ILE A 24 0.14 8.55 -17.50
CA ILE A 24 -0.13 7.35 -16.69
C ILE A 24 -1.50 7.44 -16.01
N CYS A 25 -1.83 8.58 -15.43
CA CYS A 25 -3.11 8.74 -14.74
C CYS A 25 -4.29 8.72 -15.70
N GLN A 26 -4.17 9.33 -16.89
CA GLN A 26 -5.21 9.29 -17.91
C GLN A 26 -5.42 7.89 -18.48
N GLU A 27 -4.34 7.18 -18.81
CA GLU A 27 -4.40 5.80 -19.33
C GLU A 27 -5.06 4.85 -18.32
N ASN A 28 -4.78 5.04 -17.04
CA ASN A 28 -5.38 4.22 -15.99
C ASN A 28 -6.75 4.73 -15.50
N GLY A 29 -7.28 5.82 -16.08
CA GLY A 29 -8.57 6.41 -15.70
C GLY A 29 -8.60 6.95 -14.26
N TRP A 30 -7.46 7.40 -13.74
CA TRP A 30 -7.32 7.91 -12.39
C TRP A 30 -7.57 9.42 -12.35
N HIS A 31 -8.37 9.86 -11.38
CA HIS A 31 -8.46 11.29 -11.07
C HIS A 31 -7.19 11.73 -10.32
N PHE A 32 -6.50 12.75 -10.82
CA PHE A 32 -5.29 13.31 -10.24
C PHE A 32 -5.32 14.85 -10.26
N ILE A 33 -4.56 15.46 -9.36
CA ILE A 33 -4.30 16.90 -9.27
C ILE A 33 -2.78 17.02 -9.20
N VAL A 34 -2.18 17.54 -10.26
CA VAL A 34 -0.74 17.83 -10.32
C VAL A 34 -0.52 19.30 -9.98
N GLY A 35 0.38 19.56 -9.03
CA GLY A 35 0.91 20.88 -8.74
C GLY A 35 2.38 20.96 -9.17
N PHE A 36 2.73 22.01 -9.93
CA PHE A 36 4.11 22.32 -10.29
C PHE A 36 4.67 23.32 -9.26
N GLU A 37 5.53 22.84 -8.37
CA GLU A 37 6.18 23.64 -7.33
C GLU A 37 7.69 23.32 -7.32
N PRO A 38 8.52 24.03 -8.12
CA PRO A 38 9.95 23.74 -8.26
C PRO A 38 10.80 24.02 -7.01
N ASP A 39 10.22 24.69 -6.00
CA ASP A 39 10.90 25.11 -4.77
C ASP A 39 10.65 24.18 -3.57
N LYS A 40 9.78 23.16 -3.73
CA LYS A 40 9.37 22.26 -2.64
C LYS A 40 9.71 20.80 -2.92
N GLU A 41 9.67 19.97 -1.87
CA GLU A 41 9.90 18.53 -2.00
C GLU A 41 8.90 17.90 -2.98
N GLU A 42 9.43 17.08 -3.88
CA GLU A 42 8.63 16.31 -4.83
C GLU A 42 7.89 15.20 -4.07
N ASP A 43 6.56 15.25 -4.06
CA ASP A 43 5.75 14.21 -3.43
C ASP A 43 5.11 13.33 -4.52
N LEU A 44 5.84 12.28 -4.90
CA LEU A 44 5.40 11.21 -5.80
C LEU A 44 4.89 9.98 -5.05
N SER A 45 4.82 10.07 -3.71
CA SER A 45 4.46 8.98 -2.79
C SER A 45 3.16 8.27 -3.18
N ASP A 46 2.17 9.01 -3.71
CA ASP A 46 0.89 8.42 -4.10
C ASP A 46 0.97 7.62 -5.42
N LEU A 47 1.85 8.01 -6.34
CA LEU A 47 2.16 7.25 -7.55
C LEU A 47 2.94 5.98 -7.21
N GLU A 48 3.98 6.12 -6.38
CA GLU A 48 4.79 4.99 -5.91
C GLU A 48 3.94 3.97 -5.17
N ARG A 49 3.02 4.41 -4.31
CA ARG A 49 2.11 3.52 -3.58
C ARG A 49 1.10 2.79 -4.47
N LYS A 50 0.79 3.31 -5.65
CA LYS A 50 -0.02 2.60 -6.66
C LYS A 50 0.77 1.57 -7.42
N LEU A 51 2.00 1.89 -7.82
CA LEU A 51 2.89 1.00 -8.56
C LEU A 51 3.41 -0.14 -7.69
N SER A 52 3.69 0.13 -6.42
CA SER A 52 4.17 -0.84 -5.44
C SER A 52 3.23 -0.85 -4.22
N PRO A 53 2.09 -1.56 -4.30
CA PRO A 53 1.27 -1.75 -3.12
C PRO A 53 2.08 -2.55 -2.11
N PRO A 54 2.19 -2.09 -0.84
CA PRO A 54 2.88 -2.87 0.17
C PRO A 54 2.19 -4.23 0.25
N THR A 55 2.95 -5.30 0.02
CA THR A 55 2.43 -6.66 0.16
C THR A 55 1.97 -6.78 1.61
N ARG A 56 0.65 -6.86 1.82
CA ARG A 56 0.13 -7.12 3.15
C ARG A 56 0.57 -8.53 3.46
N VAL A 57 1.60 -8.66 4.29
CA VAL A 57 2.04 -9.95 4.84
C VAL A 57 0.83 -10.50 5.59
N LYS A 58 0.09 -11.40 4.96
CA LYS A 58 -0.96 -12.15 5.63
C LYS A 58 -0.24 -13.13 6.53
N TYR A 59 0.00 -12.72 7.78
CA TYR A 59 0.26 -13.69 8.82
C TYR A 59 -0.99 -14.56 8.91
N ASP A 60 -0.85 -15.82 8.51
CA ASP A 60 -1.84 -16.83 8.82
C ASP A 60 -1.87 -16.93 10.34
N LYS A 61 -2.87 -16.29 10.95
CA LYS A 61 -3.04 -16.33 12.40
C LYS A 61 -3.49 -17.75 12.71
N THR A 62 -2.56 -18.63 13.08
CA THR A 62 -2.90 -19.95 13.62
C THR A 62 -3.99 -19.76 14.65
N GLY A 63 -5.19 -20.26 14.35
CA GLY A 63 -6.34 -20.05 15.19
C GLY A 63 -6.06 -20.60 16.57
N ARG A 64 -6.44 -19.86 17.62
CA ARG A 64 -6.18 -20.27 19.02
C ARG A 64 -6.71 -21.70 19.32
N ASN A 65 -7.73 -22.18 18.61
CA ASN A 65 -8.27 -23.54 18.71
C ASN A 65 -7.71 -24.56 17.70
N ASP A 66 -6.93 -24.13 16.71
CA ASP A 66 -6.36 -24.98 15.66
C ASP A 66 -5.28 -25.91 16.24
N PRO A 67 -5.00 -27.08 15.65
CA PRO A 67 -3.82 -27.88 16.01
C PRO A 67 -2.55 -27.03 16.03
N CYS A 68 -1.72 -27.23 17.04
CA CYS A 68 -0.44 -26.56 17.16
C CYS A 68 0.52 -27.06 16.07
N ASP A 69 1.07 -26.13 15.30
CA ASP A 69 2.12 -26.36 14.30
C ASP A 69 3.39 -27.03 14.90
N CYS A 70 3.62 -26.86 16.19
CA CYS A 70 4.71 -27.48 16.94
C CYS A 70 4.71 -29.02 17.02
N GLY A 71 3.77 -29.71 16.34
CA GLY A 71 3.69 -31.17 16.30
C GLY A 71 3.20 -31.81 17.60
N SER A 72 2.74 -31.03 18.58
CA SER A 72 2.33 -31.55 19.89
C SER A 72 0.97 -32.26 19.90
N GLY A 73 0.21 -32.19 18.81
CA GLY A 73 -1.16 -32.70 18.72
C GLY A 73 -2.19 -31.95 19.59
N LYS A 74 -1.78 -30.88 20.27
CA LYS A 74 -2.64 -30.05 21.15
C LYS A 74 -3.13 -28.82 20.39
N LYS A 75 -4.25 -28.25 20.82
CA LYS A 75 -4.72 -26.94 20.29
C LYS A 75 -3.69 -25.84 20.58
N TYR A 76 -3.48 -24.90 19.67
CA TYR A 76 -2.47 -23.82 19.75
C TYR A 76 -2.52 -23.08 21.11
N LYS A 77 -3.73 -22.77 21.62
CA LYS A 77 -3.93 -22.15 22.95
C LYS A 77 -3.49 -22.95 24.16
N LYS A 78 -3.40 -24.27 24.02
CA LYS A 78 -2.99 -25.19 25.08
C LYS A 78 -1.54 -25.64 24.91
N CYS A 79 -0.81 -25.06 23.95
CA CYS A 79 0.58 -25.38 23.67
C CYS A 79 1.41 -24.10 23.52
N CYS A 80 1.80 -23.71 22.30
CA CYS A 80 2.67 -22.55 22.07
C CYS A 80 2.07 -21.20 22.52
N ALA A 81 0.74 -21.07 22.54
CA ALA A 81 0.06 -19.87 23.05
C ALA A 81 -0.48 -20.03 24.48
N ALA A 82 -0.01 -21.05 25.22
CA ALA A 82 -0.33 -21.24 26.63
C ALA A 82 0.62 -20.47 27.57
N ALA A 83 1.75 -19.97 27.07
CA ALA A 83 2.66 -19.12 27.83
C ALA A 83 2.15 -17.67 27.82
N THR A 84 1.15 -17.40 28.66
CA THR A 84 0.96 -16.08 29.26
C THR A 84 0.54 -16.23 30.71
#